data_AF-A0A811L7V1-F1
#
_entry.id   AF-A0A811L7V1-F1
#
_cell.length_a   1.000
_cell.length_b   1.000
_cell.length_c   1.000
_cell.angle_alpha   90.00
_cell.angle_beta   90.00
_cell.angle_gamma   90.00
#
_symmetry.space_group_name_H-M   'P 1'
#
loop_
_entity.id
_entity.type
_entity.pdbx_description
1 polymer ?
#
loop_
_entity_poly.entity_id
_entity_poly.type
_entity_poly.pdbx_seq_one_letter_code
_entity_poly.pdbx_strand_id
1 'polypeptide(L)'
;MRHFTLIALFTFNIVQILAREQNVIANGRLMCGSSPAVNVRVSLYDIDTAPDPDDLLDEMFTDIEGEFVVRGSTAEDTDIEPILKVTHDCEDDNKNHQGRRIVTFAIPYSYVTLRGMPHKRFELGTINLETKFHNEERQVPSAKIRRHHYYPRRLNYDNDFDIFDSF
;
A
#
# COMPACT_ATOMS: atom_id res chain seq x y z
N MET A 1 -28.12 35.43 35.61
CA MET A 1 -26.70 35.10 35.30
C MET A 1 -26.34 33.62 35.50
N ARG A 2 -27.21 32.74 36.05
CA ARG A 2 -26.93 31.29 36.19
C ARG A 2 -27.50 30.40 35.05
N HIS A 3 -28.36 30.95 34.19
CA HIS A 3 -28.91 30.24 33.03
C HIS A 3 -28.08 30.45 31.75
N PHE A 4 -27.45 31.62 31.61
CA PHE A 4 -26.55 31.91 30.48
C PHE A 4 -25.27 31.05 30.51
N THR A 5 -24.81 30.66 31.71
CA THR A 5 -23.69 29.72 31.88
C THR A 5 -24.03 28.27 31.52
N LEU A 6 -25.30 27.85 31.63
CA LEU A 6 -25.74 26.50 31.25
C LEU A 6 -25.91 26.35 29.74
N ILE A 7 -26.33 27.41 29.05
CA ILE A 7 -26.44 27.43 27.57
C ILE A 7 -25.05 27.44 26.93
N ALA A 8 -24.06 28.09 27.54
CA ALA A 8 -22.68 28.08 27.09
C ALA A 8 -22.01 26.68 27.18
N LEU A 9 -22.47 25.80 28.09
CA LEU A 9 -21.98 24.42 28.21
C LEU A 9 -22.67 23.43 27.25
N PHE A 10 -23.82 23.79 26.66
CA PHE A 10 -24.52 22.94 25.69
C PHE A 10 -24.13 23.21 24.22
N THR A 11 -23.22 24.16 23.99
CA THR A 11 -22.68 24.47 22.66
C THR A 11 -21.25 23.93 22.47
N PHE A 12 -20.88 22.88 23.22
CA PHE A 12 -19.84 21.96 22.77
C PHE A 12 -20.39 21.24 21.53
N ASN A 13 -20.40 21.96 20.41
CA ASN A 13 -20.70 21.48 19.09
C ASN A 13 -19.62 20.45 18.82
N ILE A 14 -19.93 19.18 19.06
CA ILE A 14 -19.11 18.09 18.60
C ILE A 14 -19.26 18.11 17.09
N VAL A 15 -18.34 18.78 16.40
CA VAL A 15 -18.06 18.49 15.01
C VAL A 15 -17.51 17.06 15.04
N GLN A 16 -18.40 16.08 14.94
CA GLN A 16 -18.03 14.70 14.63
C GLN A 16 -17.51 14.77 13.21
N ILE A 17 -16.18 14.84 13.05
CA ILE A 17 -15.54 14.55 11.78
C ILE A 17 -15.86 13.08 11.54
N LEU A 18 -16.77 12.81 10.60
CA LEU A 18 -17.15 11.46 10.26
C LEU A 18 -16.12 10.95 9.25
N ALA A 19 -15.28 10.02 9.70
CA ALA A 19 -14.36 9.30 8.83
C ALA A 19 -15.10 8.76 7.61
N ARG A 20 -14.52 9.00 6.44
CA ARG A 20 -15.10 8.64 5.16
C ARG A 20 -14.62 7.25 4.77
N GLU A 21 -15.56 6.33 4.60
CA GLU A 21 -15.23 4.99 4.10
C GLU A 21 -14.84 5.06 2.62
N GLN A 22 -13.61 4.64 2.34
CA GLN A 22 -12.94 4.66 1.06
C GLN A 22 -12.54 3.24 0.66
N ASN A 23 -12.60 2.96 -0.63
CA ASN A 23 -12.39 1.62 -1.19
C ASN A 23 -11.49 1.70 -2.42
N VAL A 24 -10.61 0.72 -2.57
CA VAL A 24 -9.77 0.55 -3.76
C VAL A 24 -9.73 -0.92 -4.18
N ILE A 25 -9.76 -1.15 -5.49
CA ILE A 25 -9.75 -2.48 -6.10
C ILE A 25 -8.66 -2.51 -7.16
N ALA A 26 -7.78 -3.50 -7.10
CA ALA A 26 -6.76 -3.74 -8.11
C ALA A 26 -6.77 -5.19 -8.59
N ASN A 27 -6.46 -5.39 -9.87
CA ASN A 27 -6.27 -6.71 -10.45
C ASN A 27 -5.22 -6.71 -11.55
N GLY A 28 -4.75 -7.92 -11.86
CA GLY A 28 -3.83 -8.17 -12.95
C GLY A 28 -3.35 -9.61 -12.91
N ARG A 29 -2.34 -9.86 -13.73
CA ARG A 29 -1.71 -11.16 -13.89
C ARG A 29 -0.21 -11.06 -13.68
N LEU A 30 0.35 -11.96 -12.89
CA LEU A 30 1.77 -12.02 -12.62
C LEU A 30 2.38 -13.22 -13.33
N MET A 31 3.52 -12.98 -14.00
CA MET A 31 4.32 -13.98 -14.70
C MET A 31 5.69 -14.09 -14.06
N CYS A 32 6.30 -15.26 -14.16
CA CYS A 32 7.71 -15.49 -13.85
C CYS A 32 8.35 -16.17 -15.06
N GLY A 33 9.07 -15.38 -15.87
CA GLY A 33 9.55 -15.81 -17.17
C GLY A 33 8.38 -16.17 -18.08
N SER A 34 8.36 -17.40 -18.58
CA SER A 34 7.28 -17.92 -19.45
C SER A 34 6.08 -18.50 -18.70
N SER A 35 6.15 -18.64 -17.37
CA SER A 35 5.15 -19.35 -16.57
C SER A 35 4.32 -18.39 -15.72
N PRO A 36 3.05 -18.72 -15.40
CA PRO A 36 2.29 -17.96 -14.41
C PRO A 36 2.99 -17.96 -13.05
N ALA A 37 3.02 -16.81 -12.38
CA ALA A 37 3.59 -16.69 -11.05
C ALA A 37 2.50 -17.04 -10.02
N VAL A 38 2.46 -18.32 -9.62
CA VAL A 38 1.45 -18.89 -8.72
C VAL A 38 1.81 -18.65 -7.26
N ASN A 39 0.80 -18.41 -6.42
CA ASN A 39 0.96 -18.24 -4.97
C ASN A 39 1.92 -17.10 -4.59
N VAL A 40 1.94 -16.03 -5.40
CA VAL A 40 2.66 -14.79 -5.12
C VAL A 40 1.77 -13.89 -4.27
N ARG A 41 2.35 -13.35 -3.19
CA ARG A 41 1.65 -12.46 -2.26
C ARG A 41 1.46 -11.08 -2.88
N VAL A 42 0.22 -10.63 -2.92
CA VAL A 42 -0.19 -9.30 -3.37
C VAL A 42 -0.91 -8.62 -2.22
N SER A 43 -0.35 -7.51 -1.75
CA SER A 43 -0.80 -6.79 -0.57
C SER A 43 -1.13 -5.35 -0.95
N LEU A 44 -2.27 -4.86 -0.49
CA LEU A 44 -2.75 -3.51 -0.73
C LEU A 44 -2.59 -2.73 0.57
N TYR A 45 -1.87 -1.61 0.49
CA TYR A 45 -1.59 -0.75 1.63
C TYR A 45 -2.13 0.65 1.40
N ASP A 46 -2.48 1.30 2.49
CA ASP A 46 -2.49 2.75 2.60
C ASP A 46 -1.13 3.26 3.07
N ILE A 47 -0.70 4.42 2.59
CA ILE A 47 0.58 5.01 2.98
C ILE A 47 0.35 6.30 3.73
N ASP A 48 0.36 6.19 5.05
CA ASP A 48 0.21 7.34 5.92
C ASP A 48 1.49 8.18 6.01
N THR A 49 1.33 9.50 5.86
CA THR A 49 2.35 10.41 6.35
C THR A 49 2.30 10.46 7.88
N ALA A 50 3.33 9.85 8.51
CA ALA A 50 3.68 9.88 9.94
C ALA A 50 2.89 10.88 10.83
N PRO A 51 2.37 10.44 11.98
CA PRO A 51 2.93 9.39 12.83
C PRO A 51 2.36 7.98 12.63
N ASP A 52 1.37 7.81 11.76
CA ASP A 52 0.68 6.53 11.61
C ASP A 52 1.49 5.56 10.70
N PRO A 53 1.55 4.26 11.05
CA PRO A 53 2.23 3.26 10.23
C PRO A 53 1.35 2.86 9.04
N ASP A 54 1.96 2.66 7.87
CA ASP A 54 1.28 2.15 6.67
C ASP A 54 0.28 1.02 6.97
N ASP A 55 -1.01 1.26 6.70
CA ASP A 55 -2.07 0.31 7.02
C ASP A 55 -2.26 -0.74 5.92
N LEU A 56 -2.23 -2.03 6.31
CA LEU A 56 -2.56 -3.12 5.40
C LEU A 56 -4.09 -3.16 5.22
N LEU A 57 -4.56 -2.81 4.02
CA LEU A 57 -5.98 -2.82 3.69
C LEU A 57 -6.50 -4.22 3.38
N ASP A 58 -5.77 -4.98 2.54
CA ASP A 58 -6.10 -6.36 2.18
C ASP A 58 -4.88 -7.10 1.61
N GLU A 59 -4.88 -8.42 1.65
CA GLU A 59 -3.83 -9.27 1.08
C GLU A 59 -4.41 -10.56 0.48
N MET A 60 -3.83 -10.99 -0.63
CA MET A 60 -4.16 -12.27 -1.26
C MET A 60 -2.96 -12.92 -1.96
N PHE A 61 -3.15 -14.13 -2.50
CA PHE A 61 -2.13 -14.88 -3.24
C PHE A 61 -2.60 -15.24 -4.64
N THR A 62 -1.80 -14.97 -5.66
CA THR A 62 -2.15 -15.26 -7.06
C THR A 62 -2.58 -16.71 -7.26
N ASP A 63 -3.55 -16.91 -8.14
CA ASP A 63 -4.06 -18.24 -8.46
C ASP A 63 -3.14 -19.04 -9.39
N ILE A 64 -3.63 -20.19 -9.88
CA ILE A 64 -2.89 -21.08 -10.78
C ILE A 64 -2.56 -20.44 -12.15
N GLU A 65 -3.32 -19.44 -12.57
CA GLU A 65 -3.10 -18.68 -13.79
C GLU A 65 -2.27 -17.41 -13.54
N GLY A 66 -1.83 -17.19 -12.30
CA GLY A 66 -1.09 -16.00 -11.89
C GLY A 66 -1.99 -14.77 -11.71
N GLU A 67 -3.32 -14.93 -11.74
CA GLU A 67 -4.27 -13.83 -11.64
C GLU A 67 -4.48 -13.43 -10.18
N PHE A 68 -4.76 -12.14 -9.96
CA PHE A 68 -5.13 -11.61 -8.65
C PHE A 68 -6.25 -10.57 -8.77
N VAL A 69 -7.07 -10.49 -7.72
CA VAL A 69 -8.00 -9.38 -7.48
C VAL A 69 -8.04 -9.06 -5.99
N VAL A 70 -7.39 -7.96 -5.59
CA VAL A 70 -7.33 -7.50 -4.19
C VAL A 70 -8.30 -6.34 -3.97
N ARG A 71 -8.98 -6.30 -2.81
CA ARG A 71 -9.99 -5.29 -2.49
C ARG A 71 -9.84 -4.83 -1.04
N GLY A 72 -9.43 -3.59 -0.87
CA GLY A 72 -9.24 -3.00 0.45
C GLY A 72 -10.18 -1.82 0.68
N SER A 73 -10.47 -1.58 1.95
CA SER A 73 -11.26 -0.43 2.40
C SER A 73 -10.83 0.03 3.78
N THR A 74 -10.86 1.33 4.01
CA THR A 74 -10.56 1.95 5.30
C THR A 74 -11.49 3.15 5.53
N ALA A 75 -11.67 3.53 6.80
CA ALA A 75 -12.47 4.67 7.19
C ALA A 75 -11.54 5.75 7.74
N GLU A 76 -11.28 6.76 6.92
CA GLU A 76 -10.30 7.81 7.21
C GLU A 76 -10.85 9.19 6.91
N ASP A 77 -10.33 10.18 7.64
CA ASP A 77 -10.70 11.59 7.46
C ASP A 77 -10.04 12.19 6.21
N THR A 78 -8.86 11.69 5.84
CA THR A 78 -8.06 12.09 4.68
C THR A 78 -8.29 11.16 3.50
N ASP A 79 -7.80 11.57 2.33
CA ASP A 79 -7.75 10.74 1.14
C ASP A 79 -6.71 9.64 1.31
N ILE A 80 -7.07 8.40 0.98
CA ILE A 80 -6.14 7.26 1.08
C ILE A 80 -5.09 7.32 -0.04
N GLU A 81 -3.86 6.88 0.24
CA GLU A 81 -2.73 6.81 -0.69
C GLU A 81 -2.38 5.35 -1.06
N PRO A 82 -3.23 4.68 -1.87
CA PRO A 82 -3.14 3.24 -2.05
C PRO A 82 -1.91 2.81 -2.87
N ILE A 83 -1.19 1.82 -2.35
CA ILE A 83 -0.12 1.15 -3.08
C ILE A 83 -0.33 -0.37 -3.09
N LEU A 84 0.10 -0.99 -4.18
CA LEU A 84 0.11 -2.43 -4.38
C LEU A 84 1.53 -2.97 -4.22
N LYS A 85 1.78 -3.80 -3.22
CA LYS A 85 3.06 -4.50 -3.02
C LYS A 85 2.94 -5.94 -3.49
N VAL A 86 3.86 -6.37 -4.35
CA VAL A 86 3.97 -7.77 -4.80
C VAL A 86 5.26 -8.35 -4.22
N THR A 87 5.12 -9.35 -3.33
CA THR A 87 6.26 -10.01 -2.68
C THR A 87 6.52 -11.36 -3.33
N HIS A 88 7.69 -11.53 -3.95
CA HIS A 88 8.01 -12.70 -4.77
C HIS A 88 9.49 -13.12 -4.68
N ASP A 89 9.76 -14.32 -5.19
CA ASP A 89 11.08 -14.95 -5.30
C ASP A 89 11.39 -15.42 -6.74
N CYS A 90 10.61 -14.93 -7.72
CA CYS A 90 10.82 -15.22 -9.14
C CYS A 90 12.28 -14.96 -9.58
N GLU A 91 12.90 -16.01 -10.13
CA GLU A 91 14.31 -16.06 -10.60
C GLU A 91 15.30 -15.46 -9.58
N ASP A 92 15.03 -15.64 -8.29
CA ASP A 92 15.90 -15.22 -7.20
C ASP A 92 16.62 -16.45 -6.65
N ASP A 93 17.79 -16.75 -7.22
CA ASP A 93 18.66 -17.85 -6.82
C ASP A 93 19.16 -17.62 -5.38
N ASN A 94 18.36 -18.00 -4.38
CA ASN A 94 18.50 -17.78 -2.92
C ASN A 94 19.83 -18.22 -2.26
N LYS A 95 20.89 -18.53 -3.01
CA LYS A 95 22.19 -18.96 -2.49
C LYS A 95 22.95 -17.86 -1.75
N ASN A 96 22.71 -16.57 -2.06
CA ASN A 96 23.28 -15.43 -1.33
C ASN A 96 22.28 -14.25 -1.08
N HIS A 97 21.00 -14.41 -1.41
CA HIS A 97 19.99 -13.35 -1.38
C HIS A 97 19.11 -13.46 -0.14
N GLN A 98 19.42 -12.68 0.91
CA GLN A 98 18.61 -12.66 2.14
C GLN A 98 17.24 -12.04 1.87
N GLY A 99 16.23 -12.86 1.55
CA GLY A 99 14.83 -12.47 1.59
C GLY A 99 14.15 -12.20 0.24
N ARG A 100 12.83 -12.04 0.30
CA ARG A 100 11.96 -11.95 -0.88
C ARG A 100 12.00 -10.55 -1.49
N ARG A 101 11.93 -10.47 -2.82
CA ARG A 101 11.84 -9.21 -3.57
C ARG A 101 10.45 -8.60 -3.37
N ILE A 102 10.39 -7.27 -3.27
CA ILE A 102 9.12 -6.52 -3.20
C ILE A 102 9.13 -5.43 -4.27
N VAL A 103 8.21 -5.54 -5.23
CA VAL A 103 7.89 -4.46 -6.16
C VAL A 103 6.63 -3.74 -5.69
N THR A 104 6.65 -2.41 -5.78
CA THR A 104 5.56 -1.52 -5.35
C THR A 104 5.00 -0.76 -6.54
N PHE A 105 3.68 -0.75 -6.69
CA PHE A 105 2.96 0.04 -7.69
C PHE A 105 2.05 1.04 -6.99
N ALA A 106 2.20 2.32 -7.28
CA ALA A 106 1.25 3.33 -6.84
C ALA A 106 -0.07 3.18 -7.63
N ILE A 107 -1.20 3.18 -6.92
CA ILE A 107 -2.52 3.20 -7.55
C ILE A 107 -2.96 4.66 -7.63
N PRO A 108 -3.31 5.19 -8.83
CA PRO A 108 -3.73 6.58 -8.94
C PRO A 108 -4.99 6.85 -8.10
N TYR A 109 -5.00 7.98 -7.40
CA TYR A 109 -6.12 8.39 -6.53
C TYR A 109 -7.48 8.40 -7.27
N SER A 110 -7.50 8.58 -8.59
CA SER A 110 -8.72 8.48 -9.40
C SER A 110 -9.46 7.14 -9.32
N TYR A 111 -8.82 6.09 -8.82
CA TYR A 111 -9.38 4.75 -8.58
C TYR A 111 -9.91 4.54 -7.16
N VAL A 112 -9.64 5.46 -6.23
CA VAL A 112 -10.26 5.46 -4.90
C VAL A 112 -11.73 5.82 -5.04
N THR A 113 -12.59 5.06 -4.36
CA THR A 113 -14.04 5.23 -4.41
C THR A 113 -14.67 5.30 -3.04
N LEU A 114 -15.61 6.24 -2.87
CA LEU A 114 -16.33 6.39 -1.62
C LEU A 114 -17.40 5.32 -1.48
N ARG A 115 -17.72 4.98 -0.24
CA ARG A 115 -18.85 4.11 0.06
C ARG A 115 -20.14 4.59 -0.63
N GLY A 116 -20.81 3.67 -1.34
CA GLY A 116 -22.04 3.96 -2.08
C GLY A 116 -21.83 4.53 -3.49
N MET A 117 -20.59 4.85 -3.88
CA MET A 117 -20.25 5.18 -5.27
C MET A 117 -19.92 3.90 -6.07
N PRO A 118 -20.11 3.90 -7.41
CA PRO A 118 -19.64 2.80 -8.24
C PRO A 118 -18.13 2.59 -8.10
N HIS A 119 -17.72 1.36 -7.82
CA HIS A 119 -16.30 1.03 -7.69
C HIS A 119 -15.57 1.16 -9.03
N LYS A 120 -14.36 1.71 -8.97
CA LYS A 120 -13.40 1.69 -10.06
C LYS A 120 -12.35 0.64 -9.76
N ARG A 121 -11.89 -0.03 -10.81
CA ARG A 121 -10.94 -1.12 -10.73
C ARG A 121 -9.69 -0.71 -11.46
N PHE A 122 -8.56 -0.70 -10.75
CA PHE A 122 -7.25 -0.45 -11.32
C PHE A 122 -6.73 -1.75 -11.94
N GLU A 123 -6.68 -1.78 -13.27
CA GLU A 123 -6.17 -2.92 -14.04
C GLU A 123 -4.67 -2.73 -14.30
N LEU A 124 -3.84 -3.44 -13.54
CA LEU A 124 -2.38 -3.40 -13.70
C LEU A 124 -1.92 -4.07 -15.01
N GLY A 125 -2.74 -4.96 -15.56
CA GLY A 125 -2.42 -5.77 -16.73
C GLY A 125 -1.55 -6.98 -16.38
N THR A 126 -0.74 -7.45 -17.33
CA THR A 126 0.19 -8.57 -17.13
C THR A 126 1.60 -8.08 -16.88
N ILE A 127 2.18 -8.47 -15.74
CA ILE A 127 3.52 -8.08 -15.31
C ILE A 127 4.40 -9.32 -15.18
N ASN A 128 5.58 -9.30 -15.80
CA ASN A 128 6.58 -10.34 -15.64
C ASN A 128 7.61 -9.95 -14.56
N LEU A 129 7.63 -10.72 -13.46
CA LEU A 129 8.46 -10.52 -12.27
C LEU A 129 9.93 -10.98 -12.44
N GLU A 130 10.26 -11.59 -13.58
CA GLU A 130 11.64 -11.91 -13.97
C GLU A 130 12.47 -10.62 -14.13
N THR A 131 11.83 -9.55 -14.61
CA THR A 131 12.48 -8.24 -14.75
C THR A 131 12.92 -7.67 -13.40
N LYS A 132 13.87 -6.73 -13.44
CA LYS A 132 14.29 -5.95 -12.27
C LYS A 132 13.61 -4.59 -12.31
N PHE A 133 12.84 -4.29 -11.26
CA PHE A 133 12.19 -2.99 -11.11
C PHE A 133 13.15 -1.98 -10.48
N HIS A 134 13.07 -0.74 -10.93
CA HIS A 134 13.79 0.35 -10.27
C HIS A 134 13.22 0.55 -8.85
N ASN A 135 14.08 0.75 -7.86
CA ASN A 135 13.71 0.87 -6.44
C ASN A 135 12.96 -0.34 -5.85
N GLU A 136 13.19 -1.55 -6.39
CA GLU A 136 12.69 -2.78 -5.77
C GLU A 136 13.32 -3.01 -4.38
N GLU A 137 12.49 -3.33 -3.39
CA GLU A 137 12.91 -3.60 -2.02
C GLU A 137 13.13 -5.10 -1.76
N ARG A 138 13.68 -5.43 -0.59
CA ARG A 138 13.80 -6.82 -0.12
C ARG A 138 13.28 -6.99 1.31
N GLN A 139 12.39 -7.96 1.50
CA GLN A 139 11.96 -8.43 2.80
C GLN A 139 12.91 -9.52 3.31
N VAL A 140 13.89 -9.12 4.13
CA VAL A 140 14.72 -10.06 4.89
C VAL A 140 13.88 -10.73 5.98
N PRO A 141 13.97 -12.06 6.17
CA PRO A 141 13.45 -12.69 7.37
C PRO A 141 14.19 -12.08 8.56
N SER A 142 13.47 -11.37 9.44
CA SER A 142 14.05 -10.89 10.68
C SER A 142 14.60 -12.09 11.44
N ALA A 143 15.92 -12.28 11.44
CA ALA A 143 16.56 -13.06 12.47
C ALA A 143 16.00 -12.58 13.80
N LYS A 144 15.74 -13.46 14.76
CA LYS A 144 15.28 -13.11 16.12
C LYS A 144 16.32 -12.19 16.80
N ILE A 145 16.40 -10.94 16.38
CA ILE A 145 17.09 -9.86 17.04
C ILE A 145 16.21 -9.56 18.24
N ARG A 146 16.72 -9.89 19.43
CA ARG A 146 16.10 -9.54 20.70
C ARG A 146 15.72 -8.07 20.62
N ARG A 147 14.41 -7.80 20.79
CA ARG A 147 13.81 -6.47 20.74
C ARG A 147 14.63 -5.46 21.52
N HIS A 148 15.40 -4.65 20.81
CA HIS A 148 15.62 -3.26 21.20
C HIS A 148 14.97 -2.43 20.11
N HIS A 149 13.93 -1.69 20.49
CA HIS A 149 13.30 -0.68 19.66
C HIS A 149 14.39 0.22 19.06
N TYR A 150 14.63 0.04 17.77
CA TYR A 150 15.41 0.97 16.97
C TYR A 150 14.56 1.28 15.74
N TYR A 151 13.83 2.40 15.79
CA TYR A 151 13.25 3.01 14.61
C TYR A 151 14.40 3.43 13.68
N PRO A 152 14.54 2.88 12.47
CA PRO A 152 15.52 3.39 11.52
C PRO A 152 15.06 4.76 11.04
N ARG A 153 15.95 5.74 11.19
CA ARG A 153 15.83 7.11 10.69
C ARG A 153 15.68 7.07 9.16
N ARG A 154 14.57 7.63 8.62
CA ARG A 154 14.29 7.77 7.18
C ARG A 154 15.53 8.31 6.44
N LEU A 155 15.90 7.66 5.34
CA LEU A 155 16.66 8.32 4.27
C LEU A 155 15.71 9.35 3.64
N ASN A 156 16.16 10.61 3.57
CA ASN A 156 15.40 11.72 2.99
C ASN A 156 15.00 11.38 1.55
N TYR A 157 13.69 11.26 1.32
CA TYR A 157 13.06 11.23 0.00
C TYR A 157 12.80 12.67 -0.46
N ASP A 158 13.83 13.50 -0.41
CA ASP A 158 13.82 14.89 -0.89
C ASP A 158 15.20 15.10 -1.49
N ASN A 159 15.39 14.76 -2.78
CA ASN A 159 16.43 15.28 -3.70
C ASN A 159 16.62 14.41 -4.97
N ASP A 160 15.56 13.99 -5.68
CA ASP A 160 15.77 13.40 -7.03
C ASP A 160 14.60 13.66 -8.00
N PHE A 161 14.08 14.90 -7.99
CA PHE A 161 13.15 15.39 -9.02
C PHE A 161 13.83 16.28 -10.08
N ASP A 162 15.18 16.40 -10.07
CA ASP A 162 15.93 17.23 -11.03
C ASP A 162 16.82 16.40 -11.95
N ILE A 163 16.30 15.35 -12.61
CA ILE A 163 16.95 14.73 -13.78
C ILE A 163 15.88 14.36 -14.83
N PHE A 164 15.12 15.34 -15.28
CA PHE A 164 14.38 15.29 -16.55
C PHE A 164 14.47 16.65 -17.24
N ASP A 165 15.69 17.06 -17.58
CA ASP A 165 15.96 18.07 -18.62
C ASP A 165 17.40 17.91 -19.10
N SER A 166 17.65 16.85 -19.88
CA SER A 166 18.71 16.79 -20.88
C SER A 166 18.75 15.39 -21.50
N PHE A 167 17.83 15.12 -22.45
CA PHE A 167 18.08 14.42 -23.72
C PHE A 167 16.88 14.61 -24.64
#